data_AF-A0A9D5I926-F1
#
_entry.id   AF-A0A9D5I926-F1
#
_cell.length_a   1.000
_cell.length_b   1.000
_cell.length_c   1.000
_cell.angle_alpha   90.00
_cell.angle_beta   90.00
_cell.angle_gamma   90.00
#
_symmetry.space_group_name_H-M   'P 1'
#
loop_
_entity.id
_entity.type
_entity.pdbx_description
1 polymer ?
#
loop_
_entity_poly.entity_id
_entity_poly.type
_entity_poly.pdbx_seq_one_letter_code
_entity_poly.pdbx_strand_id
1 'polypeptide(L)'
;MNEQDFQKRLDDLLSQIQTLPDGDRERVSQLAEETKSRHDQMKRTVAELQESLDFLRLSVKYMLFDLEATRRENAYLRMLLQTQGGQGQSGEETEE
;
A
#
# COMPACT_ATOMS: atom_id res chain seq x y z
N MET A 1 7.64 -10.75 17.69
CA MET A 1 7.63 -10.21 19.06
C MET A 1 6.52 -9.19 19.11
N ASN A 2 5.53 -9.34 20.00
CA ASN A 2 4.37 -8.45 20.02
C ASN A 2 4.70 -7.17 20.81
N GLU A 3 4.00 -6.06 20.54
CA GLU A 3 4.33 -4.77 21.17
C GLU A 3 4.33 -4.83 22.69
N GLN A 4 3.34 -5.53 23.23
CA GLN A 4 3.21 -5.72 24.67
C GLN A 4 4.42 -6.42 25.27
N ASP A 5 5.04 -7.36 24.54
CA ASP A 5 6.23 -8.08 25.01
C ASP A 5 7.48 -7.18 24.98
N PHE A 6 7.58 -6.31 23.98
CA PHE A 6 8.67 -5.34 23.88
C PHE A 6 8.56 -4.31 25.02
N GLN A 7 7.37 -3.74 25.21
CA GLN A 7 7.14 -2.74 26.25
C GLN A 7 7.40 -3.31 27.65
N LYS A 8 6.89 -4.53 27.94
CA LYS A 8 7.17 -5.21 29.21
C LYS A 8 8.66 -5.37 29.48
N ARG A 9 9.42 -5.85 28.48
CA ARG A 9 10.86 -6.07 28.63
C ARG A 9 11.62 -4.76 28.78
N LEU A 10 11.17 -3.69 28.11
CA LEU A 10 11.78 -2.37 28.22
C LEU A 10 11.51 -1.76 29.60
N ASP A 11 10.30 -1.91 30.12
CA ASP A 11 9.92 -1.46 31.46
C ASP A 11 10.66 -2.26 32.55
N ASP A 12 10.77 -3.57 32.39
CA ASP A 12 11.57 -4.44 33.28
C ASP A 12 13.05 -4.03 33.29
N LEU A 13 13.61 -3.75 32.11
CA LEU A 13 15.00 -3.29 31.96
C LEU A 13 15.19 -1.91 32.61
N LEU A 14 14.25 -0.98 32.42
CA LEU A 14 14.27 0.33 33.07
C LEU A 14 14.25 0.21 34.60
N SER A 15 13.46 -0.73 35.15
CA SER A 15 13.40 -0.96 36.59
C SER A 15 14.73 -1.47 37.14
N GLN A 16 15.44 -2.32 36.39
CA GLN A 16 16.75 -2.83 36.78
C GLN A 16 17.80 -1.71 36.74
N ILE A 17 17.71 -0.80 35.77
CA ILE A 17 18.58 0.38 35.69
C ILE A 17 18.43 1.27 36.93
N GLN A 18 17.23 1.38 37.51
CA GLN A 18 16.97 2.10 38.76
C GLN A 18 17.55 1.42 40.02
N THR A 19 18.21 0.27 39.90
CA THR A 19 18.93 -0.38 41.01
C THR A 19 20.46 -0.23 40.89
N LEU A 20 20.96 0.29 39.77
CA LEU A 20 22.39 0.50 39.53
C LEU A 20 22.93 1.77 40.24
N PRO A 21 24.24 1.79 40.61
CA PRO A 21 24.90 2.96 41.20
C PRO A 21 24.84 4.19 40.29
N ASP A 22 24.79 5.38 40.88
CA ASP A 22 24.42 6.64 40.20
C ASP A 22 25.28 6.98 38.97
N GLY A 23 26.55 6.53 38.91
CA GLY A 23 27.48 6.86 37.83
C GLY A 23 27.15 6.25 36.46
N ASP A 24 26.56 5.05 36.41
CA ASP A 24 26.23 4.36 35.15
C ASP A 24 24.75 4.49 34.77
N ARG A 25 23.91 4.92 35.72
CA ARG A 25 22.45 4.98 35.56
C ARG A 25 22.02 5.95 34.47
N GLU A 26 22.68 7.11 34.38
CA GLU A 26 22.32 8.15 33.43
C GLU A 26 22.59 7.74 31.98
N ARG A 27 23.75 7.12 31.72
CA ARG A 27 24.14 6.66 30.38
C ARG A 27 23.22 5.55 29.86
N VAL A 28 22.88 4.58 30.71
CA VAL A 28 22.02 3.46 30.30
C VAL A 28 20.56 3.91 30.13
N SER A 29 20.09 4.84 30.97
CA SER A 29 18.77 5.47 30.80
C SER A 29 18.64 6.20 29.47
N GLN A 30 19.66 6.97 29.08
CA GLN A 30 19.68 7.66 27.79
C GLN A 30 19.63 6.68 26.60
N LEU A 31 20.39 5.58 26.66
CA LEU A 31 20.38 4.55 25.61
C LEU A 31 19.02 3.82 25.51
N ALA A 32 18.36 3.58 26.64
CA ALA A 32 17.03 2.98 26.67
C ALA A 32 15.99 3.89 26.01
N GLU A 33 16.01 5.19 26.35
CA GLU A 33 15.10 6.18 25.76
C GLU A 33 15.36 6.37 24.26
N GLU A 34 16.63 6.41 23.84
CA GLU A 34 16.99 6.47 22.42
C GLU A 34 16.48 5.25 21.65
N THR A 35 16.62 4.05 22.23
CA THR A 35 16.15 2.80 21.62
C THR A 35 14.63 2.80 21.49
N LYS A 36 13.91 3.27 22.51
CA LYS A 36 12.44 3.42 22.47
C LYS A 36 12.01 4.40 21.37
N SER A 37 12.64 5.56 21.30
CA SER A 37 12.36 6.58 20.28
C SER A 37 12.58 6.06 18.86
N ARG A 38 13.70 5.36 18.61
CA ARG A 38 13.98 4.72 17.31
C ARG A 38 12.95 3.65 16.96
N HIS A 39 12.51 2.85 17.93
CA HIS A 39 11.48 1.84 17.73
C HIS A 39 10.14 2.47 17.36
N ASP A 40 9.73 3.54 18.05
CA ASP A 40 8.52 4.29 17.75
C ASP A 40 8.57 4.93 16.35
N GLN A 41 9.72 5.48 15.96
CA GLN A 41 9.91 6.04 14.63
C GLN A 41 9.80 4.96 13.55
N MET A 42 10.46 3.82 13.75
CA MET A 42 10.38 2.67 12.84
C MET A 42 8.93 2.23 12.64
N LYS A 43 8.16 2.14 13.72
CA LYS A 43 6.73 1.79 13.67
C LYS A 43 5.92 2.75 12.84
N ARG A 44 6.12 4.06 13.03
CA ARG A 44 5.42 5.09 12.25
C ARG A 44 5.72 4.94 10.76
N THR A 45 6.99 4.78 10.42
CA THR A 45 7.40 4.58 9.02
C THR A 45 6.79 3.31 8.42
N VAL A 46 6.76 2.19 9.16
CA VAL A 46 6.12 0.96 8.68
C VAL A 46 4.62 1.16 8.46
N ALA A 47 3.93 1.86 9.37
CA ALA A 47 2.50 2.17 9.21
C ALA A 47 2.23 3.05 7.98
N GLU A 48 3.03 4.10 7.77
CA GLU A 48 2.93 4.98 6.59
C GLU A 48 3.19 4.22 5.27
N LEU A 49 4.15 3.28 5.28
CA LEU A 49 4.41 2.41 4.13
C LEU A 49 3.23 1.47 3.86
N GLN A 50 2.61 0.91 4.89
CA GLN A 50 1.42 0.07 4.75
C GLN A 50 0.26 0.86 4.13
N GLU A 51 -0.01 2.08 4.62
CA GLU A 51 -1.04 2.94 4.06
C GLU A 51 -0.76 3.30 2.59
N SER A 52 0.50 3.59 2.26
CA SER A 52 0.92 3.88 0.88
C SER A 52 0.72 2.67 -0.04
N LEU A 53 1.02 1.46 0.44
CA LEU A 53 0.78 0.21 -0.31
C LEU A 53 -0.70 -0.07 -0.49
N ASP A 54 -1.54 0.20 0.51
CA ASP A 54 -2.99 0.06 0.41
C ASP A 54 -3.58 1.05 -0.60
N PHE A 55 -3.10 2.30 -0.60
CA PHE A 55 -3.47 3.29 -1.59
C PHE A 55 -3.04 2.88 -3.00
N LEU A 56 -1.80 2.40 -3.16
CA LEU A 56 -1.31 1.91 -4.44
C LEU A 56 -2.14 0.72 -4.93
N ARG A 57 -2.45 -0.23 -4.05
CA ARG A 57 -3.28 -1.39 -4.35
C ARG A 57 -4.66 -0.96 -4.85
N LEU A 58 -5.28 0.03 -4.23
CA LEU A 58 -6.56 0.57 -4.67
C LEU A 58 -6.43 1.26 -6.04
N SER A 59 -5.38 2.07 -6.22
CA SER A 59 -5.10 2.76 -7.48
C SER A 59 -4.94 1.78 -8.64
N VAL A 60 -4.23 0.68 -8.43
CA VAL A 60 -4.08 -0.39 -9.44
C VAL A 60 -5.42 -1.04 -9.78
N LYS A 61 -6.29 -1.30 -8.78
CA LYS A 61 -7.64 -1.84 -9.04
C LYS A 61 -8.46 -0.92 -9.95
N TYR A 62 -8.41 0.39 -9.71
CA TYR A 62 -9.12 1.36 -10.55
C TYR A 62 -8.53 1.44 -11.96
N MET A 63 -7.20 1.49 -12.09
CA MET A 63 -6.56 1.49 -13.41
C MET A 63 -6.92 0.26 -14.24
N LEU A 64 -6.94 -0.93 -13.61
CA LEU A 64 -7.33 -2.16 -14.31
C LEU A 64 -8.82 -2.16 -14.68
N PHE A 65 -9.68 -1.61 -13.82
CA PHE A 65 -11.11 -1.47 -14.11
C PHE A 65 -11.35 -0.56 -15.32
N ASP A 66 -10.71 0.61 -15.34
CA ASP A 66 -10.82 1.59 -16.43
C ASP A 66 -10.26 1.01 -17.74
N LEU A 67 -9.15 0.27 -17.67
CA LEU A 67 -8.57 -0.41 -18.83
C LEU A 67 -9.52 -1.46 -19.41
N GLU A 68 -10.19 -2.25 -18.57
CA GLU A 68 -11.17 -3.23 -19.06
C GLU A 68 -12.43 -2.55 -19.62
N ALA A 69 -12.88 -1.46 -19.03
CA ALA A 69 -14.01 -0.67 -19.54
C ALA A 69 -13.71 -0.12 -20.95
N THR A 70 -12.56 0.51 -21.13
CA THR A 70 -12.12 1.04 -22.44
C THR A 70 -11.87 -0.06 -23.47
N ARG A 71 -11.34 -1.23 -23.06
CA ARG A 71 -11.18 -2.40 -23.93
C ARG A 71 -12.53 -2.91 -24.45
N ARG A 72 -13.53 -3.04 -23.58
CA ARG A 72 -14.89 -3.47 -23.95
C ARG A 72 -15.58 -2.47 -24.86
N GLU A 73 -15.48 -1.19 -24.54
CA GLU A 73 -16.02 -0.11 -25.37
C GLU A 73 -15.40 -0.13 -26.77
N ASN A 74 -14.07 -0.25 -26.87
CA ASN A 74 -13.40 -0.32 -28.17
C ASN A 74 -13.86 -1.52 -29.00
N ALA A 75 -14.03 -2.69 -28.38
CA ALA A 75 -14.55 -3.88 -29.05
C ALA A 75 -15.98 -3.67 -29.57
N TYR A 76 -16.85 -3.07 -28.75
CA TYR A 76 -18.22 -2.75 -29.13
C TYR A 76 -18.26 -1.76 -30.31
N LEU A 77 -17.47 -0.68 -30.26
CA LEU A 77 -17.39 0.30 -31.35
C LEU A 77 -16.91 -0.33 -32.66
N ARG A 78 -15.91 -1.22 -32.61
CA ARG A 78 -15.45 -1.96 -33.80
C ARG A 78 -16.53 -2.84 -34.41
N MET A 79 -17.32 -3.52 -33.56
CA MET A 79 -18.45 -4.34 -34.02
C MET A 79 -19.52 -3.49 -34.71
N LEU A 80 -19.83 -2.31 -34.17
CA LEU A 80 -20.76 -1.36 -34.80
C LEU A 80 -20.28 -0.89 -36.17
N LEU A 81 -18.99 -0.53 -36.28
CA LEU A 81 -18.39 -0.11 -37.55
C LEU A 81 -18.39 -1.23 -38.61
N GLN A 82 -18.10 -2.48 -38.21
CA GLN A 82 -18.20 -3.63 -39.12
C GLN A 82 -19.62 -3.86 -39.62
N THR A 83 -20.61 -3.73 -38.73
CA THR A 83 -22.03 -3.90 -39.08
C THR A 83 -22.50 -2.81 -40.05
N GLN A 84 -22.10 -1.55 -39.83
CA GLN A 84 -22.39 -0.45 -40.77
C GLN A 84 -21.65 -0.61 -42.11
N GLY A 85 -20.37 -1.00 -42.10
CA GLY A 85 -19.59 -1.22 -43.32
C GLY A 85 -20.14 -2.36 -44.19
N GLY A 86 -20.69 -3.42 -43.57
CA GLY A 86 -21.32 -4.53 -44.29
C GLY A 86 -22.68 -4.17 -44.93
N GLN A 87 -23.44 -3.25 -44.33
CA GLN A 87 -24.71 -2.78 -44.90
C GLN A 87 -24.52 -1.85 -46.12
N GLY A 88 -23.39 -1.16 -46.23
CA GLY A 88 -23.08 -0.29 -47.36
C GLY A 88 -22.73 -1.03 -48.66
N GLN A 89 -22.31 -2.29 -48.58
CA GLN A 89 -21.83 -3.07 -49.74
C GLN A 89 -22.90 -3.99 -50.35
N SER A 90 -23.90 -4.42 -49.57
CA SER A 90 -25.00 -5.27 -50.04
C SER A 90 -26.08 -4.53 -50.86
N GLY A 91 -25.95 -3.22 -51.06
CA GLY A 91 -26.91 -2.40 -51.81
C GLY A 91 -26.55 -2.15 -53.29
N GLU A 92 -25.34 -2.51 -53.74
CA GLU A 92 -24.85 -2.20 -55.10
C GLU A 92 -24.84 -3.40 -56.06
N GLU A 93 -25.08 -4.64 -55.60
CA GLU A 93 -24.94 -5.85 -56.46
C GLU A 93 -26.26 -6.37 -57.09
N THR A 94 -27.36 -5.61 -57.11
CA THR A 94 -28.67 -6.10 -57.64
C THR A 94 -29.19 -5.36 -58.89
N GLU A 95 -28.34 -4.64 -59.63
CA GLU A 95 -28.71 -4.05 -60.92
C GLU A 95 -27.79 -4.56 -62.05
N GLU A 96 -28.06 -5.76 -62.57
CA GLU A 96 -27.74 -6.17 -63.95
C GLU A 96 -28.93 -6.90 -64.60
#